data_AF-A0AAW6I3D3-F1
#
_entry.id   AF-A0AAW6I3D3-F1
#
_cell.length_a   1.000
_cell.length_b   1.000
_cell.length_c   1.000
_cell.angle_alpha   90.00
_cell.angle_beta   90.00
_cell.angle_gamma   90.00
#
_symmetry.space_group_name_H-M   'P 1'
#
loop_
_entity.id
_entity.type
_entity.pdbx_description
1 polymer ?
#
loop_
_entity_poly.entity_id
_entity_poly.type
_entity_poly.pdbx_seq_one_letter_code
_entity_poly.pdbx_strand_id
1 'polypeptide(L)' 'MQKYNILELNEKLLPELQSIAEELGIKKVSSLKKEELVYRILDEQAISYAGIQAEKEKEKEAKKAERQTKAKKTKAAAPK' A
#
# COMPACT_ATOMS: atom_id res chain seq x y z
N MET A 1 8.56 0.60 0.77
CA MET A 1 8.63 -0.09 2.08
C MET A 1 9.21 -1.46 1.88
N GLN A 2 10.18 -1.87 2.72
CA GLN A 2 10.57 -3.27 2.79
C GLN A 2 9.38 -4.08 3.34
N LYS A 3 9.07 -5.20 2.69
CA LYS A 3 8.01 -6.11 3.11
C LYS A 3 8.65 -7.16 4.02
N TYR A 4 8.22 -7.21 5.27
CA TYR A 4 8.67 -8.22 6.23
C TYR A 4 7.68 -9.39 6.24
N ASN A 5 8.18 -10.60 6.40
CA ASN A 5 7.34 -11.79 6.56
C ASN A 5 7.24 -12.21 8.02
N ILE A 6 6.27 -13.06 8.33
CA ILE A 6 6.02 -13.56 9.69
C ILE A 6 7.26 -14.19 10.34
N LEU A 7 8.08 -14.91 9.56
CA LEU A 7 9.31 -15.52 10.04
C LEU A 7 10.36 -14.46 10.43
N GLU A 8 10.59 -13.49 9.55
CA GLU A 8 11.57 -12.41 9.77
C GLU A 8 11.18 -11.55 10.98
N LEU A 9 9.89 -11.25 11.15
CA LEU A 9 9.40 -10.51 12.31
C LEU A 9 9.52 -11.32 13.61
N ASN A 10 9.34 -12.64 13.55
CA ASN A 10 9.50 -13.50 14.72
C ASN A 10 10.96 -13.67 15.15
N GLU A 11 11.94 -13.57 14.23
CA GLU A 11 13.36 -13.62 14.56
C GLU A 11 13.90 -12.29 15.12
N LYS A 12 13.25 -11.17 14.78
CA LYS A 12 13.64 -9.83 15.27
C LYS A 12 13.48 -9.67 16.78
N LEU A 13 14.31 -8.81 17.35
CA LEU A 13 14.19 -8.42 18.75
C LEU A 13 13.01 -7.46 18.97
N LEU A 14 12.46 -7.45 20.18
CA LEU A 14 11.40 -6.52 20.58
C LEU A 14 11.72 -5.04 20.23
N PRO A 15 12.91 -4.49 20.52
CA PRO A 15 13.26 -3.13 20.12
C PRO A 15 13.26 -2.92 18.60
N GLU A 16 13.70 -3.90 17.81
CA GLU A 16 13.63 -3.79 16.34
C GLU A 16 12.19 -3.77 15.85
N LEU A 17 11.31 -4.60 16.44
CA LEU A 17 9.89 -4.62 16.11
C LEU A 17 9.21 -3.30 16.50
N GLN A 18 9.59 -2.69 17.62
CA GLN A 18 9.10 -1.38 18.03
C GLN A 18 9.49 -0.30 17.01
N SER A 19 10.75 -0.27 16.57
CA SER A 19 11.20 0.68 15.55
C SER A 19 10.48 0.50 14.21
N ILE A 20 10.28 -0.74 13.75
CA ILE A 20 9.51 -1.02 12.52
C ILE A 20 8.07 -0.55 12.68
N ALA A 21 7.45 -0.83 13.83
CA ALA A 21 6.07 -0.43 14.10
C ALA A 21 5.92 1.11 14.15
N GLU A 22 6.89 1.82 14.71
CA GLU A 22 6.91 3.30 14.70
C GLU A 22 7.08 3.86 13.28
N GLU A 23 7.95 3.26 12.47
CA GLU A 23 8.13 3.65 11.06
C GLU A 23 6.85 3.45 10.24
N LEU A 24 6.05 2.43 10.57
CA LEU A 24 4.73 2.18 10.00
C LEU A 24 3.62 3.07 10.58
N GLY A 25 3.90 3.87 11.61
CA GLY A 25 2.95 4.79 12.22
C GLY A 25 2.08 4.18 13.33
N ILE A 26 2.41 2.97 13.79
CA ILE A 26 1.71 2.29 14.88
C ILE A 26 2.06 2.99 16.20
N LYS A 27 1.04 3.42 16.95
CA LYS A 27 1.21 4.14 18.23
C LYS A 27 1.24 3.16 19.41
N LYS A 28 1.87 3.59 20.51
CA LYS A 28 1.94 2.85 21.79
C LYS A 28 2.70 1.51 21.71
N VAL A 29 3.67 1.40 20.81
CA VAL A 29 4.49 0.18 20.59
C VAL A 29 5.20 -0.30 21.85
N SER A 30 5.52 0.62 22.76
CA SER A 30 6.23 0.34 24.02
C SER A 30 5.41 -0.50 25.00
N SER A 31 4.08 -0.50 24.89
CA SER A 31 3.18 -1.29 25.74
C SER A 31 2.80 -2.64 25.13
N LEU A 32 3.18 -2.89 23.87
CA LEU A 32 2.79 -4.06 23.12
C LEU A 32 3.80 -5.19 23.32
N LYS A 33 3.28 -6.42 23.40
CA LYS A 33 4.11 -7.63 23.43
C LYS A 33 4.64 -7.93 22.02
N LYS A 34 5.68 -8.77 21.95
CA LYS A 34 6.30 -9.19 20.69
C LYS A 34 5.28 -9.69 19.68
N GLU A 35 4.46 -10.67 20.05
CA GLU A 35 3.45 -11.25 19.16
C GLU A 35 2.45 -10.19 18.67
N GLU A 36 2.02 -9.29 19.54
CA GLU A 36 1.08 -8.23 19.20
C GLU A 36 1.69 -7.22 18.22
N LEU A 37 2.98 -6.88 18.39
CA LEU A 37 3.72 -6.05 17.43
C LEU A 37 3.82 -6.75 16.07
N VAL A 38 4.15 -8.05 16.05
CA VAL A 38 4.25 -8.82 14.81
C VAL A 38 2.93 -8.78 14.03
N TYR A 39 1.80 -9.02 14.69
CA TYR A 39 0.49 -8.97 14.03
C TYR A 39 0.12 -7.56 13.55
N ARG A 40 0.33 -6.54 14.38
CA ARG A 40 0.04 -5.14 14.02
C ARG A 40 0.87 -4.67 12.83
N ILE A 41 2.15 -5.05 12.76
CA ILE A 41 3.04 -4.73 11.64
C ILE A 41 2.52 -5.37 10.35
N LEU A 42 2.11 -6.64 10.39
CA LEU A 42 1.60 -7.35 9.23
C LEU A 42 0.29 -6.73 8.71
N ASP A 43 -0.62 -6.36 9.63
CA ASP A 43 -1.86 -5.66 9.28
C ASP A 43 -1.58 -4.31 8.61
N GLU A 44 -0.70 -3.49 9.20
CA GLU A 44 -0.39 -2.16 8.67
C GLU A 44 0.31 -2.24 7.31
N GLN A 45 1.18 -3.24 7.12
CA GLN A 45 1.77 -3.53 5.81
C GLN A 45 0.72 -3.93 4.77
N ALA A 46 -0.30 -4.71 5.16
CA ALA A 46 -1.38 -5.10 4.25
C ALA A 46 -2.22 -3.89 3.84
N ILE A 47 -2.56 -3.00 4.78
CA ILE A 47 -3.32 -1.77 4.54
C ILE A 47 -2.53 -0.83 3.63
N SER A 48 -1.26 -0.59 3.94
CA SER A 48 -0.37 0.26 3.13
C SER A 48 -0.23 -0.26 1.70
N TYR A 49 -0.07 -1.57 1.53
CA TYR A 49 0.01 -2.19 0.20
C TYR A 49 -1.31 -2.08 -0.58
N ALA A 50 -2.45 -2.29 0.08
CA ALA A 50 -3.77 -2.15 -0.52
C ALA A 50 -4.04 -0.70 -0.97
N GLY A 51 -3.65 0.29 -0.17
CA GLY A 51 -3.76 1.70 -0.53
C GLY A 51 -2.97 2.05 -1.80
N ILE A 52 -1.73 1.57 -1.91
CA ILE A 52 -0.88 1.79 -3.10
C ILE A 52 -1.46 1.13 -4.35
N GLN A 53 -2.03 -0.07 -4.22
CA GLN A 53 -2.66 -0.77 -5.35
C GLN A 53 -3.93 -0.06 -5.83
N ALA A 54 -4.78 0.39 -4.90
CA ALA A 54 -5.99 1.14 -5.22
C ALA A 54 -5.69 2.46 -5.96
N GLU A 55 -4.62 3.15 -5.56
CA GLU A 55 -4.18 4.37 -6.23
C GLU A 55 -3.65 4.11 -7.65
N LYS A 56 -2.87 3.03 -7.84
CA LYS A 56 -2.43 2.58 -9.17
C LYS A 56 -3.57 2.16 -10.08
N GLU A 57 -4.61 1.55 -9.55
CA GLU A 57 -5.77 1.13 -10.32
C GLU A 57 -6.60 2.34 -10.78
N LYS A 58 -6.82 3.31 -9.90
CA LYS A 58 -7.44 4.61 -10.25
C LYS A 58 -6.66 5.36 -11.32
N GLU A 59 -5.34 5.39 -11.24
CA GLU A 59 -4.52 6.06 -12.26
C GLU A 59 -4.62 5.37 -13.62
N LYS A 60 -4.63 4.02 -13.65
CA LYS A 60 -4.80 3.26 -14.90
C LYS A 60 -6.19 3.47 -15.52
N GLU A 61 -7.23 3.54 -14.71
CA GLU A 61 -8.59 3.75 -15.18
C GLU A 61 -8.78 5.17 -15.74
N ALA A 62 -8.24 6.19 -15.06
CA ALA A 62 -8.23 7.58 -15.54
C ALA A 62 -7.50 7.70 -16.90
N LYS A 63 -6.36 7.02 -17.06
CA LYS A 63 -5.58 7.02 -18.31
C LYS A 63 -6.30 6.30 -19.46
N LYS A 64 -7.14 5.31 -19.15
CA LYS A 64 -7.94 4.57 -20.14
C LYS A 64 -9.17 5.36 -20.58
N ALA A 65 -9.80 6.09 -19.66
CA ALA A 65 -10.92 6.99 -19.95
C ALA A 65 -10.51 8.17 -20.85
N GLU A 66 -9.34 8.78 -20.61
CA GLU A 66 -8.84 9.89 -21.45
C GLU A 66 -8.49 9.43 -22.89
N ARG A 67 -8.02 8.19 -23.04
CA ARG A 67 -7.71 7.62 -24.36
C ARG A 67 -8.97 7.34 -25.18
N GLN A 68 -10.07 6.94 -24.54
CA GLN A 68 -11.36 6.73 -25.21
C GLN A 68 -12.04 8.04 -25.62
N THR A 69 -11.94 9.12 -24.83
CA THR A 69 -12.54 10.41 -25.18
C THR A 69 -11.82 11.09 -26.35
N LYS A 70 -10.49 10.98 -26.43
CA LYS A 70 -9.71 11.46 -27.59
C LYS A 70 -10.01 10.69 -28.89
N ALA A 71 -10.17 9.36 -28.82
CA ALA A 71 -10.48 8.53 -29.99
C ALA A 71 -11.91 8.77 -30.54
N LYS A 72 -12.85 9.19 -29.69
CA LYS A 72 -14.22 9.50 -30.11
C LYS A 72 -14.33 10.89 -30.78
N LYS A 73 -13.48 11.85 -30.39
CA LYS A 73 -13.40 13.18 -31.02
C LYS A 73 -12.78 13.17 -32.41
N THR A 74 -11.82 12.29 -32.69
CA THR A 74 -11.18 12.22 -34.03
C THR A 74 -12.05 11.53 -35.08
N LYS A 75 -12.99 10.67 -34.69
CA LYS A 75 -13.95 10.02 -35.61
C LYS A 75 -15.17 10.88 -35.98
N ALA A 76 -15.44 11.96 -35.24
CA ALA A 76 -16.58 12.86 -35.48
C ALA A 76 -16.23 14.07 -36.37
N ALA A 77 -14.98 14.23 -36.80
CA ALA A 77 -14.48 15.38 -37.54
C ALA A 77 -14.05 15.07 -38.98
N ALA A 78 -14.60 14.01 -39.60
CA ALA A 78 -14.49 13.81 -41.04
C ALA A 78 -15.73 14.42 -41.73
N PRO A 79 -15.68 15.67 -42.23
CA PRO A 79 -16.71 16.19 -43.10
C PRO A 79 -16.63 15.45 -44.46
N LYS A 80 -17.80 15.24 -45.05
CA LYS A 80 -17.98 14.77 -46.43
C LYS A 80 -17.45 15.79 -47.43
#